data_AF-A0A2G9V525-F1
#
_entry.id   AF-A0A2G9V525-F1
#
_cell.length_a   1.000
_cell.length_b   1.000
_cell.length_c   1.000
_cell.angle_alpha   90.00
_cell.angle_beta   90.00
_cell.angle_gamma   90.00
#
_symmetry.space_group_name_H-M   'P 1'
#
loop_
_entity.id
_entity.type
_entity.pdbx_description
1 polymer ?
#
loop_
_entity_poly.entity_id
_entity_poly.type
_entity_poly.pdbx_seq_one_letter_code
_entity_poly.pdbx_strand_id
1 'polypeptide(L)'
;MAHGYDLFMQLMSCGVSYEKVGYLNYQYSRRFTKRKPRDNLTPIDDITQISPNVIRILGQNPGPFTLQGTNTYLVGSNEKMFLIDAGEPDNPRYIDRLREALGVATIEGIICTHWHHDHLGGCHSVREHFRTSKGDPPPVYKGKDKGVAKKDYYEYIGDGHRFLTD
;
A
#
# COMPACT_ATOMS: atom_id res chain seq x y z
N MET A 1 8.45 -12.21 -0.78
CA MET A 1 9.80 -11.82 -0.32
C MET A 1 10.77 -13.01 -0.20
N ALA A 2 10.67 -14.06 -1.04
CA ALA A 2 11.56 -15.22 -0.95
C ALA A 2 12.30 -15.58 -2.26
N HIS A 3 11.98 -14.94 -3.39
CA HIS A 3 12.60 -15.28 -4.69
C HIS A 3 13.82 -14.43 -5.06
N GLY A 4 14.14 -13.38 -4.30
CA GLY A 4 15.29 -12.50 -4.57
C GLY A 4 16.61 -13.03 -4.01
N TYR A 5 16.56 -13.69 -2.84
CA TYR A 5 17.74 -14.25 -2.19
C TYR A 5 18.28 -15.50 -2.91
N ASP A 6 17.40 -16.24 -3.58
CA ASP A 6 17.75 -17.49 -4.27
C ASP A 6 18.61 -17.23 -5.52
N LEU A 7 18.27 -16.20 -6.30
CA LEU A 7 19.05 -15.78 -7.46
C LEU A 7 20.43 -15.18 -7.07
N PHE A 8 20.50 -14.50 -5.92
CA PHE A 8 21.74 -13.95 -5.38
C PHE A 8 22.72 -15.06 -4.97
N MET A 9 22.23 -16.12 -4.32
CA MET A 9 23.06 -17.27 -3.93
C MET A 9 23.45 -18.16 -5.12
N GLN A 10 22.59 -18.27 -6.14
CA GLN A 10 22.84 -19.08 -7.33
C GLN A 10 23.85 -18.45 -8.31
N LEU A 11 23.98 -17.11 -8.32
CA LEU A 11 25.01 -16.40 -9.10
C LEU A 11 26.40 -16.44 -8.44
N MET A 12 26.45 -16.53 -7.11
CA MET A 12 27.69 -16.64 -6.34
C MET A 12 28.34 -18.03 -6.48
N SER A 13 27.57 -19.08 -6.76
CA SER A 13 28.12 -20.43 -7.01
C SER A 13 28.72 -20.60 -8.42
N CYS A 14 28.43 -19.68 -9.36
CA CYS A 14 28.87 -19.75 -10.75
C CYS A 14 30.09 -18.86 -11.06
N GLY A 15 30.75 -18.30 -10.05
CA GLY A 15 31.99 -17.53 -10.21
C GLY A 15 31.83 -16.17 -10.90
N VAL A 16 30.62 -15.60 -10.91
CA VAL A 16 30.37 -14.26 -11.44
C VAL A 16 30.93 -13.21 -10.46
N SER A 17 31.92 -12.42 -10.89
CA SER A 17 32.54 -11.40 -10.03
C SER A 17 31.51 -10.41 -9.48
N TYR A 18 31.70 -9.95 -8.24
CA TYR A 18 30.85 -8.96 -7.56
C TYR A 18 30.55 -7.73 -8.43
N GLU A 19 31.52 -7.31 -9.24
CA GLU A 19 31.39 -6.20 -10.18
C GLU A 19 30.34 -6.46 -11.28
N LYS A 20 30.22 -7.69 -11.78
CA LYS A 20 29.21 -8.06 -12.79
C LYS A 20 27.80 -8.11 -12.22
N VAL A 21 27.63 -8.53 -10.96
CA VAL A 21 26.34 -8.49 -10.26
C VAL A 21 25.92 -7.05 -9.99
N GLY A 22 26.85 -6.21 -9.55
CA GLY A 22 26.64 -4.76 -9.41
C GLY A 22 26.27 -4.09 -10.74
N TYR A 23 26.95 -4.46 -11.83
CA TYR A 23 26.66 -3.95 -13.16
C TYR A 23 25.31 -4.40 -13.70
N LEU A 24 24.90 -5.66 -13.48
CA LEU A 24 23.57 -6.15 -13.85
C LEU A 24 22.45 -5.44 -13.06
N ASN A 25 22.61 -5.25 -11.75
CA ASN A 25 21.68 -4.46 -10.94
C ASN A 25 21.66 -2.98 -11.36
N TYR A 26 22.81 -2.42 -11.73
CA TYR A 26 22.91 -1.06 -12.26
C TYR A 26 22.21 -0.92 -13.63
N GLN A 27 22.34 -1.91 -14.51
CA GLN A 27 21.67 -1.91 -15.82
C GLN A 27 20.17 -2.21 -15.70
N TYR A 28 19.76 -3.08 -14.78
CA TYR A 28 18.37 -3.37 -14.47
C TYR A 28 17.67 -2.15 -13.86
N SER A 29 18.27 -1.53 -12.84
CA SER A 29 17.80 -0.27 -12.28
C SER A 29 17.74 0.81 -13.37
N ARG A 30 18.78 1.01 -14.19
CA ARG A 30 18.73 2.01 -15.28
C ARG A 30 17.65 1.77 -16.35
N ARG A 31 17.31 0.51 -16.65
CA ARG A 31 16.26 0.18 -17.63
C ARG A 31 14.85 0.45 -17.10
N PHE A 32 14.62 0.35 -15.79
CA PHE A 32 13.30 0.51 -15.18
C PHE A 32 13.11 1.79 -14.33
N THR A 33 14.18 2.53 -14.02
CA THR A 33 14.13 3.77 -13.19
C THR A 33 14.18 5.06 -13.99
N LYS A 34 14.27 5.00 -15.33
CA LYS A 34 14.49 6.18 -16.19
C LYS A 34 13.22 6.87 -16.72
N ARG A 35 12.04 6.55 -16.22
CA ARG A 35 10.89 7.43 -16.49
C ARG A 35 10.76 8.36 -15.30
N LYS A 36 11.16 9.61 -15.50
CA LYS A 36 10.76 10.73 -14.66
C LYS A 36 9.23 10.60 -14.43
N PRO A 37 8.72 10.77 -13.19
CA PRO A 37 7.29 10.99 -12.99
C PRO A 37 6.83 12.00 -14.04
N ARG A 38 5.69 11.79 -14.70
CA ARG A 38 5.29 12.67 -15.80
C ARG A 38 5.25 14.11 -15.27
N ASP A 39 6.23 14.92 -15.68
CA ASP A 39 6.45 16.29 -15.19
C ASP A 39 5.27 17.23 -15.51
N ASN A 40 4.30 16.78 -16.31
CA ASN A 40 3.12 17.53 -16.74
C ASN A 40 1.80 17.00 -16.13
N LEU A 41 1.87 16.35 -14.97
CA LEU A 41 0.66 15.99 -14.23
C LEU A 41 0.22 17.16 -13.37
N THR A 42 -1.09 17.35 -13.25
CA THR A 42 -1.65 18.30 -12.28
C THR A 42 -1.11 17.96 -10.88
N PRO A 43 -0.47 18.91 -10.19
CA PRO A 43 -0.05 18.71 -8.81
C PRO A 43 -1.25 18.35 -7.95
N ILE A 44 -1.05 17.37 -7.08
CA ILE A 44 -2.05 16.95 -6.10
C ILE A 44 -1.36 16.88 -4.74
N ASP A 45 -2.03 17.42 -3.72
CA ASP A 45 -1.48 17.46 -2.37
C ASP A 45 -1.42 16.06 -1.73
N ASP A 46 -0.45 15.88 -0.83
CA ASP A 46 -0.26 14.62 -0.09
C ASP A 46 -1.53 14.23 0.68
N ILE A 47 -2.28 15.20 1.19
CA ILE A 47 -3.55 15.03 1.89
C ILE A 47 -4.56 16.02 1.30
N THR A 48 -5.77 15.55 0.96
CA THR A 48 -6.82 16.41 0.43
C THR A 48 -8.19 15.97 0.95
N GLN A 49 -8.93 16.89 1.57
CA GLN A 49 -10.35 16.71 1.86
C GLN A 49 -11.14 16.76 0.55
N ILE A 50 -11.72 15.64 0.12
CA ILE A 50 -12.52 15.58 -1.12
C ILE A 50 -14.00 15.91 -0.83
N SER A 51 -14.52 15.39 0.28
CA SER A 51 -15.90 15.63 0.74
C SER A 51 -15.94 15.55 2.26
N PRO A 52 -17.04 15.89 2.95
CA PRO A 52 -17.11 15.81 4.41
C PRO A 52 -16.70 14.45 5.00
N ASN A 53 -16.93 13.37 4.25
CA ASN A 53 -16.70 11.99 4.72
C ASN A 53 -15.57 11.29 3.96
N VAL A 54 -14.79 12.01 3.13
CA VAL A 54 -13.73 11.41 2.30
C VAL A 54 -12.48 12.29 2.30
N ILE A 55 -11.37 11.70 2.77
CA ILE A 55 -10.04 12.29 2.72
C ILE A 55 -9.16 11.39 1.85
N ARG A 56 -8.50 11.97 0.85
CA ARG A 56 -7.48 11.27 0.06
C ARG A 56 -6.11 11.49 0.67
N ILE A 57 -5.33 10.42 0.74
CA ILE A 57 -3.92 10.44 1.14
C ILE A 57 -3.10 9.80 0.01
N LEU A 58 -2.03 10.45 -0.42
CA LEU A 58 -1.08 9.84 -1.33
C LEU A 58 -0.20 8.82 -0.60
N GLY A 59 -0.03 7.65 -1.21
CA GLY A 59 0.78 6.52 -0.73
C GLY A 59 2.27 6.78 -0.68
N GLN A 60 2.73 7.99 -1.03
CA GLN A 60 4.13 8.41 -0.99
C GLN A 60 5.09 7.54 -1.81
N ASN A 61 4.56 6.97 -2.90
CA ASN A 61 5.19 5.97 -3.75
C ASN A 61 5.08 6.33 -5.24
N PRO A 62 5.59 7.50 -5.69
CA PRO A 62 5.48 7.91 -7.08
C PRO A 62 6.27 6.97 -8.00
N GLY A 63 5.73 6.70 -9.19
CA GLY A 63 6.33 5.72 -10.09
C GLY A 63 5.61 5.60 -11.43
N PRO A 64 6.18 4.83 -12.38
CA PRO A 64 5.59 4.67 -13.71
C PRO A 64 4.20 4.01 -13.69
N PHE A 65 3.89 3.21 -12.65
CA PHE A 65 2.63 2.52 -12.49
C PHE A 65 1.70 3.14 -11.44
N THR A 66 2.24 3.99 -10.56
CA THR A 66 1.51 4.67 -9.47
C THR A 66 1.35 6.18 -9.71
N LEU A 67 1.94 6.73 -10.79
CA LEU A 67 1.94 8.16 -11.11
C LEU A 67 2.51 9.01 -9.96
N GLN A 68 1.74 9.94 -9.39
CA GLN A 68 2.14 10.73 -8.22
C GLN A 68 2.16 9.91 -6.92
N GLY A 69 1.60 8.70 -6.92
CA GLY A 69 1.47 7.78 -5.79
C GLY A 69 0.11 7.09 -5.80
N THR A 70 -0.01 5.97 -5.08
CA THR A 70 -1.31 5.32 -4.85
C THR A 70 -2.22 6.30 -4.14
N ASN A 71 -3.45 6.48 -4.64
CA ASN A 71 -4.46 7.21 -3.88
C ASN A 71 -5.10 6.25 -2.88
N THR A 72 -4.89 6.48 -1.59
CA THR A 72 -5.64 5.83 -0.51
C THR A 72 -6.68 6.79 0.04
N TYR A 73 -7.73 6.27 0.68
CA TYR A 73 -8.84 7.10 1.13
C TYR A 73 -9.28 6.72 2.54
N LEU A 74 -9.41 7.71 3.42
CA LEU A 74 -10.22 7.56 4.63
C LEU A 74 -11.67 7.89 4.28
N VAL A 75 -12.58 6.97 4.59
CA VAL A 75 -14.02 7.07 4.31
C VAL A 75 -14.82 6.73 5.56
N GLY A 76 -15.66 7.65 6.03
CA GLY A 76 -16.45 7.43 7.25
C GLY A 76 -16.86 8.71 7.95
N SER A 77 -17.14 8.57 9.25
CA SER A 77 -17.39 9.71 10.14
C SER A 77 -16.09 10.19 10.79
N ASN A 78 -16.07 11.42 11.30
CA ASN A 78 -14.87 12.02 11.92
C ASN A 78 -14.32 11.25 13.13
N GLU A 79 -15.03 10.24 13.64
CA GLU A 79 -14.58 9.38 14.74
C GLU A 79 -14.13 8.00 14.27
N LYS A 80 -14.80 7.44 13.25
CA LYS A 80 -14.60 6.08 12.75
C LYS A 80 -14.48 6.08 11.23
N MET A 81 -13.32 5.70 10.74
CA MET A 81 -12.99 5.71 9.31
C MET A 81 -12.62 4.31 8.82
N PHE A 82 -13.00 3.99 7.59
CA PHE A 82 -12.40 2.89 6.84
C PHE A 82 -11.30 3.43 5.95
N LEU A 83 -10.21 2.67 5.83
CA LEU A 83 -9.13 2.96 4.89
C LEU A 83 -9.33 2.16 3.61
N ILE A 84 -9.41 2.81 2.46
CA ILE A 84 -9.39 2.17 1.13
C ILE A 84 -7.96 2.16 0.62
N ASP A 85 -7.41 0.96 0.43
CA ASP A 85 -6.02 0.66 0.09
C ASP A 85 -4.99 1.21 1.09
N ALA A 86 -3.80 0.61 1.13
CA ALA A 86 -2.77 0.88 2.13
C ALA A 86 -1.40 1.21 1.53
N GLY A 87 -1.31 1.47 0.23
CA GLY A 87 -0.04 1.80 -0.41
C GLY A 87 0.93 0.61 -0.49
N GLU A 88 2.20 0.93 -0.66
CA GLU A 88 3.32 -0.03 -0.75
C GLU A 88 3.84 -0.46 0.63
N PRO A 89 4.58 -1.59 0.74
CA PRO A 89 5.14 -2.01 2.03
C PRO A 89 6.26 -1.08 2.48
N ASP A 90 6.50 -1.01 3.78
CA ASP A 90 7.68 -0.37 4.39
C ASP A 90 7.84 1.12 4.04
N ASN A 91 6.73 1.86 3.85
CA ASN A 91 6.74 3.29 3.59
C ASN A 91 6.36 4.12 4.84
N PRO A 92 7.34 4.53 5.68
CA PRO A 92 7.05 5.29 6.90
C PRO A 92 6.47 6.69 6.62
N ARG A 93 6.82 7.31 5.48
CA ARG A 93 6.29 8.62 5.10
C ARG A 93 4.77 8.55 4.90
N TYR A 94 4.28 7.46 4.31
CA TYR A 94 2.85 7.22 4.19
C TYR A 94 2.16 7.08 5.56
N ILE A 95 2.77 6.35 6.51
CA ILE A 95 2.23 6.22 7.88
C ILE A 95 2.10 7.57 8.57
N ASP A 96 3.07 8.47 8.38
CA ASP A 96 3.01 9.82 8.95
C ASP A 96 1.91 10.67 8.30
N ARG A 97 1.76 10.61 6.96
CA ARG A 97 0.66 11.31 6.27
C ARG A 97 -0.71 10.76 6.68
N LEU A 98 -0.83 9.44 6.83
CA LEU A 98 -2.06 8.79 7.27
C LEU A 98 -2.41 9.19 8.71
N ARG A 99 -1.42 9.27 9.62
CA ARG A 99 -1.64 9.74 11.00
C ARG A 99 -2.08 11.19 11.04
N GLU A 100 -1.48 12.06 10.23
CA GLU A 100 -1.88 13.46 10.11
C GLU A 100 -3.32 13.59 9.60
N ALA A 101 -3.69 12.83 8.57
CA ALA A 101 -5.05 12.84 8.00
C ALA A 101 -6.10 12.25 8.94
N LEU A 102 -5.76 11.21 9.71
CA LEU A 102 -6.69 10.53 10.61
C LEU A 102 -7.00 11.37 11.87
N GLY A 103 -6.03 12.11 12.38
CA GLY A 103 -6.17 12.88 13.61
C GLY A 103 -6.50 12.00 14.81
N VAL A 104 -7.66 12.23 15.44
CA VAL A 104 -8.12 11.48 16.63
C VAL A 104 -9.05 10.31 16.30
N ALA A 105 -9.40 10.12 15.03
CA ALA A 105 -10.27 9.05 14.59
C ALA A 105 -9.59 7.68 14.67
N THR A 106 -10.37 6.61 14.54
CA THR A 106 -9.88 5.24 14.44
C THR A 106 -10.07 4.67 13.04
N ILE A 107 -9.26 3.65 12.72
CA ILE A 107 -9.39 2.89 11.46
C ILE A 107 -10.14 1.60 11.77
N GLU A 108 -11.41 1.52 11.38
CA GLU A 108 -12.27 0.35 11.65
C GLU A 108 -11.97 -0.84 10.73
N GLY A 109 -11.31 -0.59 9.61
CA GLY A 109 -10.87 -1.64 8.70
C GLY A 109 -10.16 -1.08 7.48
N ILE A 110 -9.39 -1.96 6.83
CA ILE A 110 -8.68 -1.68 5.58
C ILE A 110 -9.38 -2.45 4.46
N ILE A 111 -9.87 -1.75 3.44
CA ILE A 111 -10.56 -2.33 2.29
C ILE A 111 -9.60 -2.29 1.10
N CYS A 112 -9.11 -3.46 0.69
CA CYS A 112 -8.19 -3.58 -0.44
C CYS A 112 -8.95 -3.80 -1.74
N THR A 113 -8.71 -2.94 -2.73
CA THR A 113 -9.38 -2.99 -4.04
C THR A 113 -8.97 -4.22 -4.84
N HIS A 114 -7.66 -4.47 -4.96
CA HIS A 114 -7.10 -5.58 -5.75
C HIS A 114 -5.76 -6.08 -5.21
N TRP A 115 -5.10 -6.98 -5.93
CA TRP A 115 -3.96 -7.77 -5.43
C TRP A 115 -2.57 -7.21 -5.77
N HIS A 116 -2.48 -5.99 -6.28
CA HIS A 116 -1.18 -5.39 -6.53
C HIS A 116 -0.56 -4.82 -5.25
N HIS A 117 0.77 -4.89 -5.18
CA HIS A 117 1.54 -4.58 -3.97
C HIS A 117 1.44 -3.12 -3.54
N ASP A 118 1.20 -2.19 -4.46
CA ASP A 118 1.01 -0.77 -4.21
C ASP A 118 -0.37 -0.44 -3.60
N HIS A 119 -1.24 -1.43 -3.43
CA HIS A 119 -2.54 -1.28 -2.77
C HIS A 119 -2.63 -2.03 -1.44
N LEU A 120 -2.03 -3.23 -1.34
CA LEU A 120 -2.09 -4.05 -0.12
C LEU A 120 -0.79 -4.08 0.68
N GLY A 121 0.31 -3.58 0.14
CA GLY A 121 1.64 -3.70 0.72
C GLY A 121 1.76 -3.08 2.10
N GLY A 122 1.16 -1.90 2.30
CA GLY A 122 1.21 -1.21 3.59
C GLY A 122 0.22 -1.71 4.64
N CYS A 123 -0.62 -2.73 4.35
CA CYS A 123 -1.62 -3.23 5.31
C CYS A 123 -0.98 -3.67 6.63
N HIS A 124 0.20 -4.30 6.57
CA HIS A 124 0.91 -4.73 7.78
C HIS A 124 1.32 -3.53 8.64
N SER A 125 2.00 -2.54 8.05
CA SER A 125 2.42 -1.33 8.76
C SER A 125 1.23 -0.54 9.30
N VAL A 126 0.12 -0.44 8.57
CA VAL A 126 -1.10 0.20 9.08
C VAL A 126 -1.62 -0.54 10.32
N ARG A 127 -1.65 -1.87 10.29
CA ARG A 127 -2.10 -2.68 11.45
C ARG A 127 -1.19 -2.57 12.66
N GLU A 128 0.10 -2.34 12.46
CA GLU A 128 1.04 -2.11 13.56
C GLU A 128 0.81 -0.75 14.23
N HIS A 129 0.51 0.29 13.45
CA HIS A 129 0.51 1.69 13.92
C HIS A 129 -0.88 2.24 14.29
N PHE A 130 -1.97 1.64 13.80
CA PHE A 130 -3.33 2.14 13.99
C PHE A 130 -4.22 1.09 14.65
N ARG A 131 -5.27 1.54 15.33
CA ARG A 131 -6.23 0.68 16.02
C ARG A 131 -7.66 1.03 15.64
N THR A 132 -8.54 0.04 15.76
CA THR A 132 -9.99 0.23 15.71
C THR A 132 -10.46 0.92 16.98
N SER A 133 -11.73 1.34 17.00
CA SER A 133 -12.43 1.84 18.18
C SER A 133 -12.42 0.88 19.39
N LYS A 134 -12.16 -0.41 19.15
CA LYS A 134 -12.04 -1.45 20.20
C LYS A 134 -10.61 -1.67 20.70
N GLY A 135 -9.63 -1.00 20.11
CA GLY A 135 -8.22 -1.17 20.44
C GLY A 135 -7.52 -2.33 19.72
N ASP A 136 -8.21 -3.00 18.80
CA ASP A 136 -7.66 -4.11 18.00
C ASP A 136 -6.93 -3.58 16.75
N PRO A 137 -5.97 -4.33 16.18
CA PRO A 137 -5.45 -4.04 14.85
C PRO A 137 -6.58 -4.08 13.79
N PRO A 138 -6.67 -3.10 12.88
CA PRO A 138 -7.70 -3.06 11.84
C PRO A 138 -7.75 -4.36 11.02
N PRO A 139 -8.93 -4.96 10.81
CA PRO A 139 -9.09 -6.09 9.89
C PRO A 139 -8.81 -5.67 8.44
N VAL A 140 -8.35 -6.62 7.61
CA VAL A 140 -8.07 -6.38 6.19
C VAL A 140 -9.12 -7.09 5.34
N TYR A 141 -10.02 -6.32 4.75
CA TYR A 141 -11.07 -6.79 3.87
C TYR A 141 -10.59 -6.91 2.43
N LYS A 142 -10.91 -8.05 1.80
CA LYS A 142 -10.54 -8.30 0.39
C LYS A 142 -11.60 -9.11 -0.34
N GLY A 143 -11.90 -8.73 -1.59
CA GLY A 143 -12.75 -9.55 -2.46
C GLY A 143 -12.15 -10.96 -2.67
N LYS A 144 -12.97 -11.99 -2.56
CA LYS A 144 -12.53 -13.39 -2.75
C LYS A 144 -12.27 -13.70 -4.22
N ASP A 145 -11.02 -13.96 -4.58
CA ASP A 145 -10.68 -14.47 -5.90
C ASP A 145 -11.15 -15.92 -6.05
N LYS A 146 -11.76 -16.22 -7.19
CA LYS A 146 -12.14 -17.59 -7.54
C LYS A 146 -10.87 -18.43 -7.69
N GLY A 147 -10.78 -19.52 -6.93
CA GLY A 147 -9.68 -20.48 -7.01
C GLY A 147 -8.44 -20.16 -6.16
N VAL A 148 -8.43 -19.04 -5.42
CA VAL A 148 -7.35 -18.75 -4.47
C VAL A 148 -7.70 -19.34 -3.11
N ALA A 149 -6.77 -20.12 -2.54
CA ALA A 149 -6.91 -20.65 -1.19
C ALA A 149 -7.06 -19.50 -0.18
N LYS A 150 -7.94 -19.69 0.82
CA LYS A 150 -8.18 -18.70 1.87
C LYS A 150 -6.85 -18.44 2.59
N LYS A 151 -6.44 -17.18 2.63
CA LYS A 151 -5.35 -16.71 3.50
C LYS A 151 -5.94 -16.16 4.79
N ASP A 152 -5.41 -16.56 5.94
CA ASP A 152 -5.91 -16.13 7.25
C ASP A 152 -5.73 -14.64 7.53
N TYR A 153 -4.85 -13.98 6.77
CA TYR A 153 -4.60 -12.55 6.90
C TYR A 153 -5.78 -11.67 6.46
N TYR A 154 -6.63 -12.16 5.55
CA TYR A 154 -7.71 -11.37 4.96
C TYR A 154 -9.09 -11.87 5.42
N GLU A 155 -9.96 -10.91 5.71
CA GLU A 155 -11.39 -11.11 5.80
C GLU A 155 -11.99 -11.03 4.39
N TYR A 156 -12.32 -12.19 3.84
CA TYR A 156 -12.86 -12.25 2.48
C TYR A 156 -14.31 -11.81 2.45
N ILE A 157 -14.57 -10.76 1.67
CA ILE A 157 -15.90 -10.19 1.45
C ILE A 157 -16.45 -10.60 0.08
N GLY A 158 -17.78 -10.59 -0.04
CA GLY A 158 -18.51 -10.84 -1.28
C GLY A 158 -19.49 -9.71 -1.60
N ASP A 159 -20.17 -9.83 -2.73
CA ASP A 159 -21.14 -8.86 -3.19
C ASP A 159 -22.23 -8.61 -2.14
N GLY A 160 -22.60 -7.33 -1.96
CA GLY A 160 -23.61 -6.91 -0.99
C GLY A 160 -23.08 -6.74 0.44
N HIS A 161 -21.80 -7.01 0.72
CA HIS A 161 -21.19 -6.66 2.00
C HIS A 161 -21.26 -5.15 2.24
N ARG A 162 -21.59 -4.74 3.47
CA ARG A 162 -21.76 -3.33 3.85
C ARG A 162 -20.82 -2.99 4.99
N PHE A 163 -20.08 -1.91 4.80
CA PHE A 163 -19.29 -1.26 5.85
C PHE A 163 -20.11 -0.11 6.42
N LEU A 164 -20.26 -0.07 7.74
CA LEU A 164 -21.07 0.91 8.44
C LEU A 164 -20.17 1.69 9.40
N THR A 165 -20.31 3.01 9.37
CA THR A 165 -19.77 3.92 10.38
C THR A 165 -20.98 4.52 11.07
N ASP A 166 -21.09 4.28 12.37
CA ASP A 166 -22.21 4.73 13.22
C ASP A 166 -22.42 6.25 13.18
#